data_AF-A0A1J1LJY0-F1
#
_entry.id   AF-A0A1J1LJY0-F1
#
_cell.length_a   1.000
_cell.length_b   1.000
_cell.length_c   1.000
_cell.angle_alpha   90.00
_cell.angle_beta   90.00
_cell.angle_gamma   90.00
#
_symmetry.space_group_name_H-M   'P 1'
#
loop_
_entity.id
_entity.type
_entity.pdbx_description
1 polymer ?
#
loop_
_entity_poly.entity_id
_entity_poly.type
_entity_poly.pdbx_seq_one_letter_code
_entity_poly.pdbx_strand_id
1 'polypeptide(L)'
;MSLDYELRLETNFNSNNIYDILSNQFDLQPGEDQRLFNSGIIIGVSPEKPATQYLMLENYGFKPTIDVWFRLKHQDEKILGKQTLLNVSILLLSQISGDAVLLFNSEKTVLQRISGVLIFNQKPETWQDSELSQVELNYHVKPLKSPLLGDPSPKIAIQPAIYSRLQALAISQGKSLKQLTNDVLKAGLINE
;
A
#
# COMPACT_ATOMS: atom_id res chain seq x y z
N MET A 1 -2.15 -3.40 20.39
CA MET A 1 -2.50 -3.37 18.96
C MET A 1 -1.52 -4.27 18.22
N SER A 2 -1.99 -5.17 17.37
CA SER A 2 -1.11 -5.88 16.44
C SER A 2 -0.50 -4.88 15.46
N LEU A 3 0.75 -5.13 15.06
CA LEU A 3 1.43 -4.37 14.00
C LEU A 3 1.33 -5.23 12.74
N ASP A 4 0.25 -5.02 11.99
CA ASP A 4 -0.02 -5.76 10.76
C ASP A 4 0.44 -4.91 9.57
N TYR A 5 1.12 -5.56 8.62
CA TYR A 5 1.54 -4.94 7.36
C TYR A 5 1.06 -5.78 6.20
N GLU A 6 0.69 -5.16 5.08
CA GLU A 6 0.22 -5.85 3.89
C GLU A 6 1.00 -5.37 2.65
N LEU A 7 1.80 -6.25 2.06
CA LEU A 7 2.47 -6.02 0.79
C LEU A 7 1.61 -6.58 -0.34
N ARG A 8 0.99 -5.67 -1.09
CA ARG A 8 0.15 -6.00 -2.25
C ARG A 8 0.96 -5.86 -3.51
N LEU A 9 0.96 -6.91 -4.33
CA LEU A 9 1.82 -7.05 -5.51
C LEU A 9 0.97 -7.33 -6.76
N GLU A 10 1.22 -6.58 -7.82
CA GLU A 10 0.84 -6.98 -9.17
C GLU A 10 1.90 -7.93 -9.73
N THR A 11 1.52 -9.19 -9.95
CA THR A 11 2.45 -10.22 -10.41
C THR A 11 1.73 -11.36 -11.12
N ASN A 12 2.47 -12.08 -11.97
CA ASN A 12 2.02 -13.34 -12.56
C ASN A 12 2.32 -14.54 -11.66
N PHE A 13 3.02 -14.33 -10.53
CA PHE A 13 3.31 -15.38 -9.56
C PHE A 13 2.04 -15.74 -8.80
N ASN A 14 1.86 -17.03 -8.51
CA ASN A 14 0.82 -17.47 -7.58
C ASN A 14 1.37 -17.54 -6.13
N SER A 15 0.49 -17.76 -5.16
CA SER A 15 0.88 -17.81 -3.74
C SER A 15 1.94 -18.88 -3.44
N ASN A 16 1.92 -20.02 -4.14
CA ASN A 16 2.92 -21.07 -3.94
C ASN A 16 4.30 -20.59 -4.41
N ASN A 17 4.40 -19.91 -5.56
CA ASN A 17 5.66 -19.35 -6.03
C ASN A 17 6.27 -18.39 -5.00
N ILE A 18 5.44 -17.51 -4.43
CA ILE A 18 5.88 -16.55 -3.41
C ILE A 18 6.30 -17.28 -2.13
N TYR A 19 5.50 -18.25 -1.67
CA TYR A 19 5.84 -19.07 -0.51
C TYR A 19 7.17 -19.82 -0.70
N ASP A 20 7.41 -20.39 -1.88
CA ASP A 20 8.65 -21.09 -2.20
C ASP A 20 9.86 -20.14 -2.20
N ILE A 21 9.71 -18.92 -2.72
CA ILE A 21 10.76 -17.90 -2.65
C ILE A 21 11.11 -17.59 -1.19
N LEU A 22 10.10 -17.35 -0.35
CA LEU A 22 10.31 -16.95 1.03
C LEU A 22 10.89 -18.07 1.90
N SER A 23 10.41 -19.30 1.74
CA SER A 23 10.88 -20.45 2.51
C SER A 23 12.31 -20.88 2.16
N ASN A 24 12.77 -20.60 0.93
CA ASN A 24 14.13 -20.95 0.50
C ASN A 24 15.18 -19.88 0.79
N GLN A 25 14.77 -18.61 0.96
CA GLN A 25 15.70 -17.48 1.08
C GLN A 25 15.86 -16.96 2.50
N PHE A 26 14.95 -17.34 3.41
CA PHE A 26 14.97 -16.90 4.79
C PHE A 26 14.87 -18.09 5.75
N ASP A 27 15.44 -17.94 6.94
CA ASP A 27 15.25 -18.88 8.04
C ASP A 27 13.84 -18.72 8.63
N LEU A 28 12.86 -19.23 7.89
CA LEU A 28 11.44 -19.22 8.23
C LEU A 28 10.95 -20.65 8.36
N GLN A 29 10.27 -20.92 9.47
CA GLN A 29 9.65 -22.21 9.72
C GLN A 29 8.26 -22.25 9.06
N PRO A 30 7.90 -23.36 8.39
CA PRO A 30 6.56 -23.54 7.83
C PRO A 30 5.51 -23.66 8.93
N GLY A 31 4.35 -23.05 8.70
CA GLY A 31 3.16 -23.17 9.52
C GLY A 31 1.95 -23.63 8.71
N GLU A 32 0.79 -23.67 9.36
CA GLU A 32 -0.49 -23.96 8.71
C GLU A 32 -0.89 -22.84 7.73
N ASP A 33 -1.72 -23.17 6.73
CA ASP A 33 -2.34 -22.21 5.80
C ASP A 33 -1.37 -21.28 5.06
N GLN A 34 -0.27 -21.82 4.51
CA GLN A 34 0.76 -21.04 3.80
C GLN A 34 1.39 -19.92 4.65
N ARG A 35 1.53 -20.18 5.95
CA ARG A 35 2.23 -19.28 6.86
C ARG A 35 3.69 -19.67 7.01
N LEU A 36 4.51 -18.67 7.16
CA LEU A 36 5.93 -18.76 7.46
C LEU A 36 6.19 -17.93 8.71
N PHE A 37 7.06 -18.38 9.61
CA PHE A 37 7.36 -17.61 10.81
C PHE A 37 8.78 -17.83 11.30
N ASN A 38 9.35 -16.80 11.92
CA ASN A 38 10.51 -16.93 12.80
C ASN A 38 10.13 -16.37 14.18
N SER A 39 11.10 -16.10 15.04
CA SER A 39 10.81 -15.57 16.37
C SER A 39 10.24 -14.14 16.33
N GLY A 40 10.63 -13.29 15.37
CA GLY A 40 10.17 -11.90 15.26
C GLY A 40 8.92 -11.64 14.41
N ILE A 41 8.54 -12.54 13.48
CA ILE A 41 7.46 -12.26 12.52
C ILE A 41 6.65 -13.51 12.15
N ILE A 42 5.38 -13.29 11.78
CA ILE A 42 4.54 -14.22 11.04
C ILE A 42 4.27 -13.61 9.68
N ILE A 43 4.41 -14.38 8.62
CA ILE A 43 4.16 -14.00 7.23
C ILE A 43 3.12 -14.97 6.68
N GLY A 44 2.12 -14.47 5.97
CA GLY A 44 1.24 -15.32 5.18
C GLY A 44 1.08 -14.78 3.78
N VAL A 45 0.82 -15.70 2.86
CA VAL A 45 0.69 -15.40 1.44
C VAL A 45 -0.68 -15.85 0.97
N SER A 46 -1.39 -14.98 0.26
CA SER A 46 -2.71 -15.33 -0.28
C SER A 46 -3.01 -14.59 -1.59
N PRO A 47 -3.89 -15.15 -2.44
CA PRO A 47 -4.42 -14.40 -3.57
C PRO A 47 -5.18 -13.16 -3.08
N GLU A 48 -5.02 -12.05 -3.78
CA GLU A 48 -5.72 -10.82 -3.41
C GLU A 48 -7.22 -10.93 -3.66
N LYS A 49 -8.02 -10.36 -2.75
CA LYS A 49 -9.49 -10.41 -2.82
C LYS A 49 -10.01 -9.43 -3.87
N PRO A 50 -11.06 -9.78 -4.66
CA PRO A 50 -11.61 -8.89 -5.67
C PRO A 50 -12.03 -7.51 -5.16
N ALA A 51 -12.61 -7.42 -3.97
CA ALA A 51 -13.00 -6.13 -3.37
C ALA A 51 -11.77 -5.23 -3.11
N THR A 52 -10.69 -5.80 -2.59
CA THR A 52 -9.42 -5.09 -2.37
C THR A 52 -8.78 -4.66 -3.68
N GLN A 53 -8.84 -5.50 -4.71
CA GLN A 53 -8.34 -5.18 -6.04
C GLN A 53 -8.95 -3.90 -6.62
N TYR A 54 -10.27 -3.74 -6.50
CA TYR A 54 -10.95 -2.52 -6.96
C TYR A 54 -10.50 -1.29 -6.16
N LEU A 55 -10.45 -1.42 -4.84
CA LEU A 55 -10.00 -0.33 -3.96
C LEU A 55 -8.54 0.07 -4.26
N MET A 56 -7.68 -0.89 -4.55
CA MET A 56 -6.29 -0.64 -4.95
C MET A 56 -6.19 0.04 -6.31
N LEU A 57 -7.00 -0.37 -7.28
CA LEU A 57 -7.06 0.27 -8.59
C LEU A 57 -7.51 1.74 -8.48
N GLU A 58 -8.52 2.02 -7.67
CA GLU A 58 -9.02 3.39 -7.47
C GLU A 58 -8.02 4.32 -6.78
N ASN A 59 -7.24 3.79 -5.83
CA ASN A 59 -6.40 4.60 -4.96
C ASN A 59 -4.92 4.65 -5.37
N TYR A 60 -4.43 3.60 -6.03
CA TYR A 60 -3.02 3.47 -6.45
C TYR A 60 -2.85 3.24 -7.95
N GLY A 61 -3.93 2.99 -8.70
CA GLY A 61 -3.88 2.87 -10.16
C GLY A 61 -3.48 1.49 -10.69
N PHE A 62 -3.36 0.48 -9.83
CA PHE A 62 -2.99 -0.90 -10.23
C PHE A 62 -3.85 -1.96 -9.52
N LYS A 63 -3.87 -3.18 -10.07
CA LYS A 63 -4.68 -4.28 -9.57
C LYS A 63 -3.80 -5.42 -9.01
N PRO A 64 -3.58 -5.49 -7.68
CA PRO A 64 -2.75 -6.55 -7.10
C PRO A 64 -3.35 -7.94 -7.30
N THR A 65 -2.50 -8.94 -7.48
CA THR A 65 -2.89 -10.35 -7.61
C THR A 65 -2.51 -11.15 -6.37
N ILE A 66 -1.51 -10.70 -5.62
CA ILE A 66 -1.02 -11.33 -4.38
C ILE A 66 -1.05 -10.32 -3.23
N ASP A 67 -1.43 -10.82 -2.06
CA ASP A 67 -1.25 -10.18 -0.77
C ASP A 67 -0.26 -11.01 0.08
N VAL A 68 0.81 -10.35 0.53
CA VAL A 68 1.74 -10.88 1.53
C VAL A 68 1.53 -10.08 2.81
N TRP A 69 0.88 -10.69 3.79
CA TRP A 69 0.62 -10.05 5.07
C TRP A 69 1.68 -10.45 6.09
N PHE A 70 2.01 -9.51 6.96
CA PHE A 70 3.01 -9.64 8.00
C PHE A 70 2.41 -9.25 9.34
N ARG A 71 2.74 -10.01 10.38
CA ARG A 71 2.42 -9.66 11.76
C ARG A 71 3.70 -9.72 12.58
N LEU A 72 4.13 -8.57 13.09
CA LEU A 72 5.26 -8.51 14.01
C LEU A 72 4.87 -9.14 15.35
N LYS A 73 5.74 -9.98 15.90
CA LYS A 73 5.61 -10.55 17.25
C LYS A 73 6.02 -9.50 18.31
N HIS A 74 5.82 -9.80 19.59
CA HIS A 74 5.94 -8.83 20.71
C HIS A 74 7.33 -8.17 20.85
N GLN A 75 7.39 -7.13 21.71
CA GLN A 75 8.40 -6.06 21.73
C GLN A 75 9.87 -6.52 21.73
N ASP A 76 10.21 -7.63 22.37
CA ASP A 76 11.60 -8.08 22.51
C ASP A 76 12.25 -8.46 21.17
N GLU A 77 11.44 -8.81 20.16
CA GLU A 77 11.92 -9.25 18.85
C GLU A 77 11.47 -8.32 17.71
N LYS A 78 11.02 -7.10 18.06
CA LYS A 78 10.54 -6.10 17.11
C LYS A 78 11.60 -5.72 16.08
N ILE A 79 12.87 -5.66 16.47
CA ILE A 79 13.99 -5.33 15.57
C ILE A 79 14.12 -6.42 14.50
N LEU A 80 14.21 -7.69 14.91
CA LEU A 80 14.32 -8.82 14.00
C LEU A 80 13.10 -8.91 13.06
N GLY A 81 11.89 -8.74 13.60
CA GLY A 81 10.67 -8.74 12.80
C GLY A 81 10.65 -7.61 11.78
N LYS A 82 11.05 -6.40 12.17
CA LYS A 82 11.13 -5.25 11.25
C LYS A 82 12.19 -5.44 10.16
N GLN A 83 13.35 -6.01 10.50
CA GLN A 83 14.39 -6.36 9.52
C GLN A 83 13.89 -7.43 8.55
N THR A 84 13.21 -8.46 9.05
CA THR A 84 12.64 -9.52 8.21
C THR A 84 11.57 -8.95 7.27
N LEU A 85 10.67 -8.07 7.77
CA LEU A 85 9.68 -7.35 6.95
C LEU A 85 10.34 -6.58 5.80
N LEU A 86 11.39 -5.79 6.09
CA LEU A 86 12.11 -5.02 5.06
C LEU A 86 12.77 -5.95 4.04
N ASN A 87 13.54 -6.93 4.51
CA ASN A 87 14.31 -7.81 3.64
C ASN A 87 13.40 -8.64 2.73
N VAL A 88 12.30 -9.18 3.27
CA VAL A 88 11.30 -9.91 2.49
C VAL A 88 10.67 -8.98 1.45
N SER A 89 10.27 -7.77 1.84
CA SER A 89 9.66 -6.81 0.92
C SER A 89 10.62 -6.48 -0.23
N ILE A 90 11.88 -6.21 0.07
CA ILE A 90 12.89 -5.87 -0.94
C ILE A 90 13.23 -7.04 -1.84
N LEU A 91 13.36 -8.25 -1.30
CA LEU A 91 13.57 -9.45 -2.12
C LEU A 91 12.42 -9.66 -3.12
N LEU A 92 11.17 -9.53 -2.66
CA LEU A 92 10.02 -9.70 -3.55
C LEU A 92 10.01 -8.61 -4.62
N LEU A 93 10.31 -7.36 -4.26
CA LEU A 93 10.44 -6.27 -5.22
C LEU A 93 11.63 -6.46 -6.19
N SER A 94 12.71 -7.14 -5.80
CA SER A 94 13.82 -7.39 -6.74
C SER A 94 13.51 -8.49 -7.75
N GLN A 95 12.58 -9.40 -7.43
CA GLN A 95 12.18 -10.51 -8.31
C GLN A 95 10.93 -10.24 -9.13
N ILE A 96 10.04 -9.38 -8.64
CA ILE A 96 8.76 -9.04 -9.28
C ILE A 96 8.90 -7.65 -9.88
N SER A 97 8.50 -7.43 -11.13
CA SER A 97 8.59 -6.13 -11.80
C SER A 97 7.32 -5.27 -11.70
N GLY A 98 6.18 -5.85 -11.34
CA GLY A 98 4.90 -5.15 -11.30
C GLY A 98 4.74 -4.16 -10.15
N ASP A 99 3.65 -3.41 -10.18
CA ASP A 99 3.38 -2.39 -9.17
C ASP A 99 3.12 -2.99 -7.79
N ALA A 100 3.48 -2.24 -6.75
CA ALA A 100 3.45 -2.73 -5.37
C ALA A 100 3.15 -1.62 -4.36
N VAL A 101 2.49 -1.98 -3.27
CA VAL A 101 2.37 -1.12 -2.09
C VAL A 101 2.56 -1.94 -0.82
N LEU A 102 3.29 -1.40 0.15
CA LEU A 102 3.27 -1.90 1.53
C LEU A 102 2.40 -0.97 2.37
N LEU A 103 1.40 -1.53 3.02
CA LEU A 103 0.52 -0.82 3.93
C LEU A 103 0.83 -1.21 5.37
N PHE A 104 0.61 -0.28 6.29
CA PHE A 104 0.57 -0.53 7.73
C PHE A 104 -0.87 -0.41 8.19
N ASN A 105 -1.38 -1.49 8.79
CA ASN A 105 -2.76 -1.66 9.24
C ASN A 105 -3.79 -1.27 8.17
N SER A 106 -3.57 -1.64 6.90
CA SER A 106 -4.43 -1.28 5.75
C SER A 106 -4.66 0.23 5.54
N GLU A 107 -3.93 1.08 6.25
CA GLU A 107 -4.22 2.51 6.36
C GLU A 107 -3.09 3.34 5.78
N LYS A 108 -1.87 3.13 6.27
CA LYS A 108 -0.72 4.00 5.98
C LYS A 108 0.20 3.37 4.97
N THR A 109 0.52 4.10 3.91
CA THR A 109 1.51 3.67 2.93
C THR A 109 2.90 3.73 3.54
N VAL A 110 3.59 2.60 3.59
CA VAL A 110 4.98 2.49 4.10
C VAL A 110 5.98 2.64 2.96
N LEU A 111 5.71 1.98 1.85
CA LEU A 111 6.43 2.16 0.58
C LEU A 111 5.47 1.89 -0.57
N GLN A 112 5.83 2.36 -1.74
CA GLN A 112 5.17 1.99 -3.00
C GLN A 112 6.21 1.86 -4.12
N ARG A 113 5.95 0.97 -5.05
CA ARG A 113 6.61 0.98 -6.36
C ARG A 113 5.53 1.10 -7.42
N ILE A 114 5.49 2.23 -8.10
CA ILE A 114 4.51 2.50 -9.16
C ILE A 114 5.26 2.88 -10.43
N SER A 115 4.95 2.20 -11.54
CA SER A 115 5.64 2.39 -12.82
C SER A 115 7.17 2.26 -12.69
N GLY A 116 7.62 1.29 -11.88
CA GLY A 116 9.04 1.01 -11.65
C GLY A 116 9.75 1.95 -10.67
N VAL A 117 9.10 3.00 -10.15
CA VAL A 117 9.71 3.95 -9.21
C VAL A 117 9.41 3.54 -7.77
N LEU A 118 10.42 3.06 -7.03
CA LEU A 118 10.32 2.71 -5.62
C LEU A 118 10.48 3.95 -4.73
N ILE A 119 9.49 4.19 -3.87
CA ILE A 119 9.48 5.29 -2.90
C ILE A 119 9.19 4.72 -1.52
N PHE A 120 10.06 5.02 -0.56
CA PHE A 120 9.81 4.82 0.87
C PHE A 120 9.15 6.06 1.46
N ASN A 121 8.14 5.85 2.31
CA ASN A 121 7.46 6.95 2.96
C ASN A 121 8.36 7.58 4.04
N GLN A 122 8.50 8.90 3.96
CA GLN A 122 9.21 9.69 4.97
C GLN A 122 8.42 9.84 6.29
N LYS A 123 7.09 9.68 6.29
CA LYS A 123 6.25 10.05 7.45
C LYS A 123 5.13 9.04 7.79
N PRO A 124 4.93 8.75 9.11
CA PRO A 124 5.90 8.95 10.19
C PRO A 124 7.19 8.15 9.90
N GLU A 125 8.28 8.42 10.62
CA GLU A 125 9.56 7.71 10.46
C GLU A 125 9.33 6.19 10.50
N THR A 126 9.22 5.60 9.30
CA THR A 126 8.91 4.18 9.17
C THR A 126 10.21 3.39 9.14
N TRP A 127 11.21 3.94 8.46
CA TRP A 127 12.55 3.38 8.33
C TRP A 127 13.59 4.42 8.77
N GLN A 128 14.61 3.96 9.48
CA GLN A 128 15.81 4.72 9.79
C GLN A 128 16.78 4.63 8.61
N ASP A 129 17.63 5.64 8.43
CA ASP A 129 18.63 5.66 7.34
C ASP A 129 19.54 4.43 7.38
N SER A 130 19.91 3.95 8.57
CA SER A 130 20.70 2.74 8.73
C SER A 130 19.99 1.48 8.23
N GLU A 131 18.66 1.41 8.34
CA GLU A 131 17.88 0.29 7.80
C GLU A 131 17.80 0.38 6.27
N LEU A 132 17.60 1.58 5.72
CA LEU A 132 17.52 1.79 4.27
C LEU A 132 18.88 1.68 3.56
N SER A 133 19.99 1.81 4.29
CA SER A 133 21.34 1.63 3.73
C SER A 133 21.61 0.22 3.18
N GLN A 134 20.80 -0.77 3.57
CA GLN A 134 20.89 -2.16 3.12
C GLN A 134 20.05 -2.44 1.86
N VAL A 135 19.27 -1.47 1.39
CA VAL A 135 18.40 -1.64 0.22
C VAL A 135 19.21 -1.43 -1.06
N GLU A 136 19.38 -2.50 -1.84
CA GLU A 136 20.14 -2.48 -3.09
C GLU A 136 19.34 -1.92 -4.28
N LEU A 137 18.01 -1.88 -4.19
CA LEU A 137 17.16 -1.30 -5.23
C LEU A 137 17.30 0.21 -5.28
N ASN A 138 17.23 0.80 -6.47
CA ASN A 138 17.13 2.27 -6.59
C ASN A 138 15.81 2.75 -5.97
N TYR A 139 15.89 3.66 -4.99
CA TYR A 139 14.73 4.21 -4.31
C TYR A 139 14.84 5.71 -4.07
N HIS A 140 13.69 6.30 -3.72
CA HIS A 140 13.60 7.65 -3.17
C HIS A 140 12.94 7.63 -1.79
N VAL A 141 13.25 8.61 -0.95
CA VAL A 141 12.53 8.87 0.30
C VAL A 141 11.75 10.17 0.13
N LYS A 142 10.42 10.08 0.16
CA LYS A 142 9.52 11.24 0.01
C LYS A 142 8.25 11.01 0.84
N PRO A 143 7.52 12.07 1.21
CA PRO A 143 6.20 11.90 1.83
C PRO A 143 5.26 11.16 0.86
N LEU A 144 4.66 10.07 1.33
CA LEU A 144 3.60 9.36 0.60
C LEU A 144 2.24 9.69 1.19
N LYS A 145 1.24 9.82 0.31
CA LYS A 145 -0.16 9.89 0.70
C LYS A 145 -0.63 8.51 1.14
N SER A 146 -1.56 8.49 2.08
CA SER A 146 -2.25 7.28 2.53
C SER A 146 -3.71 7.33 2.07
N PRO A 147 -3.98 7.07 0.77
CA PRO A 147 -5.28 7.34 0.17
C PRO A 147 -6.43 6.55 0.82
N LEU A 148 -6.12 5.42 1.48
CA LEU A 148 -7.09 4.58 2.18
C LEU A 148 -7.57 5.14 3.52
N LEU A 149 -6.81 6.06 4.13
CA LEU A 149 -7.26 6.77 5.33
C LEU A 149 -8.30 7.86 5.03
N GLY A 150 -8.65 8.05 3.75
CA GLY A 150 -9.19 9.31 3.29
C GLY A 150 -8.11 10.37 3.50
N ASP A 151 -7.53 10.86 2.42
CA ASP A 151 -6.79 12.12 2.49
C ASP A 151 -7.68 13.11 3.29
N PRO A 152 -7.15 13.94 4.20
CA PRO A 152 -7.84 15.15 4.64
C PRO A 152 -7.86 16.12 3.44
N SER A 153 -8.41 15.68 2.31
CA SER A 153 -9.07 16.58 1.38
C SER A 153 -9.98 17.42 2.27
N PRO A 154 -9.87 18.75 2.26
CA PRO A 154 -10.70 19.59 3.09
C PRO A 154 -12.15 19.15 2.85
N LYS A 155 -12.75 18.56 3.88
CA LYS A 155 -14.16 18.20 3.84
C LYS A 155 -14.88 19.53 3.92
N ILE A 156 -15.22 20.09 2.76
CA ILE A 156 -16.07 21.27 2.71
C ILE A 156 -17.42 20.79 3.24
N ALA A 157 -17.78 21.25 4.43
CA ALA A 157 -19.12 21.04 4.96
C ALA A 157 -20.07 21.86 4.09
N ILE A 158 -20.75 21.18 3.17
CA ILE A 158 -21.74 21.80 2.29
C ILE A 158 -23.13 21.55 2.88
N GLN A 159 -23.96 22.58 2.91
CA GLN A 159 -25.35 22.42 3.34
C GLN A 159 -26.07 21.40 2.43
N PRO A 160 -26.98 20.55 2.97
CA PRO A 160 -27.68 19.53 2.18
C PRO A 160 -28.37 20.09 0.93
N ALA A 161 -28.94 21.29 1.00
CA ALA A 161 -29.58 21.95 -0.14
C ALA A 161 -28.60 22.28 -1.28
N ILE A 162 -27.35 22.63 -0.94
CA ILE A 162 -26.30 22.91 -1.92
C ILE A 162 -25.81 21.60 -2.52
N TYR A 163 -25.65 20.55 -1.71
CA TYR A 163 -25.27 19.22 -2.17
C TYR A 163 -26.27 18.66 -3.20
N SER A 164 -27.58 18.73 -2.92
CA SER A 164 -28.62 18.29 -3.85
C SER A 164 -28.60 19.07 -5.18
N ARG A 165 -28.30 20.38 -5.14
CA ARG A 165 -28.15 21.20 -6.35
C ARG A 165 -26.93 20.78 -7.17
N LEU A 166 -25.80 20.52 -6.52
CA LEU A 166 -24.58 20.06 -7.20
C LEU A 166 -24.79 18.67 -7.83
N GLN A 167 -25.52 17.78 -7.17
CA GLN A 167 -25.90 16.48 -7.74
C GLN A 167 -26.78 16.64 -8.98
N ALA A 168 -27.82 17.48 -8.91
CA ALA A 168 -28.69 17.75 -10.06
C ALA A 168 -27.89 18.34 -11.24
N LEU A 169 -26.96 19.26 -10.95
CA LEU A 169 -26.09 19.84 -11.96
C LEU A 169 -25.17 18.80 -12.61
N ALA A 170 -24.55 17.93 -11.80
CA ALA A 170 -23.68 16.86 -12.29
C ALA A 170 -24.44 15.90 -13.23
N ILE A 171 -25.66 15.51 -12.85
CA ILE A 171 -26.55 14.67 -13.66
C ILE A 171 -26.89 15.37 -14.98
N SER A 172 -27.28 16.66 -14.93
CA SER A 172 -27.63 17.42 -16.14
C SER A 172 -26.47 17.58 -17.12
N GLN A 173 -25.22 17.52 -16.64
CA GLN A 173 -24.01 17.61 -17.45
C GLN A 173 -23.43 16.24 -17.84
N GLY A 174 -24.08 15.13 -17.46
CA GLY A 174 -23.55 13.78 -17.68
C GLY A 174 -22.21 13.51 -16.98
N LYS A 175 -21.94 14.21 -15.87
CA LYS A 175 -20.69 14.13 -15.11
C LYS A 175 -20.93 13.52 -13.74
N SER A 176 -19.88 12.90 -13.18
CA SER A 176 -19.83 12.60 -11.75
C SER A 176 -19.62 13.89 -10.94
N LEU A 177 -20.05 13.88 -9.67
CA LEU A 177 -19.83 14.99 -8.75
C LEU A 177 -18.34 15.34 -8.59
N LYS A 178 -17.47 14.32 -8.62
CA LYS A 178 -16.01 14.48 -8.57
C LYS A 178 -15.48 15.21 -9.83
N GLN A 179 -15.94 14.83 -11.01
CA GLN A 179 -15.58 15.51 -12.26
C GLN A 179 -16.04 16.97 -12.27
N LEU A 180 -17.30 17.21 -11.88
CA LEU A 180 -17.85 18.56 -11.79
C LEU A 180 -17.05 19.45 -10.82
N THR A 181 -16.71 18.91 -9.65
CA THR A 181 -15.92 19.65 -8.64
C THR A 181 -14.52 19.98 -9.16
N ASN A 182 -13.87 19.03 -9.83
CA ASN A 182 -12.55 19.25 -10.44
C ASN A 182 -12.59 20.28 -11.57
N ASP A 183 -13.66 20.31 -12.38
CA ASP A 183 -13.82 21.30 -13.45
C ASP A 183 -13.99 22.71 -12.88
N VAL A 184 -14.77 22.86 -11.79
CA VAL A 184 -14.96 24.14 -11.09
C VAL A 184 -13.66 24.63 -10.46
N LEU A 185 -12.91 23.74 -9.80
CA LEU A 185 -11.61 24.09 -9.21
C LEU A 185 -10.59 24.52 -10.27
N LYS A 186 -10.57 23.85 -11.44
CA LYS A 186 -9.73 24.25 -12.57
C LYS A 186 -10.14 25.61 -13.14
N ALA A 187 -11.44 25.89 -13.28
CA ALA A 187 -11.92 27.18 -13.77
C ALA A 187 -11.63 28.33 -12.80
N GLY A 188 -11.59 28.07 -11.49
CA GLY A 188 -11.21 29.06 -10.48
C GLY A 188 -9.72 29.40 -10.47
N LEU A 189 -8.85 28.43 -10.74
CA LEU A 189 -7.39 28.61 -10.78
C LEU A 189 -6.86 29.29 -12.06
N ILE A 190 -7.69 29.41 -13.10
CA ILE A 190 -7.31 30.07 -14.37
C ILE A 190 -7.63 31.58 -14.36
N ASN A 191 -8.29 32.08 -13.31
CA ASN A 191 -8.69 33.48 -13.17
C ASN A 191 -7.87 34.27 -12.12
N GLU A 192 -6.68 33.79 -11.76
CA GLU A 192 -5.67 34.58 -11.01
C GLU A 192 -4.48 34.97 -11.90
#